data_AF-A0A4S3JI06-F1
#
_entry.id   AF-A0A4S3JI06-F1
#
_cell.length_a   1.000
_cell.length_b   1.000
_cell.length_c   1.000
_cell.angle_alpha   90.00
_cell.angle_beta   90.00
_cell.angle_gamma   90.00
#
_symmetry.space_group_name_H-M   'P 1'
#
loop_
_entity.id
_entity.type
_entity.pdbx_description
1 polymer ?
#
loop_
_entity_poly.entity_id
_entity_poly.type
_entity_poly.pdbx_seq_one_letter_code
_entity_poly.pdbx_strand_id
1 'polypeptide(L)'
;MGGFDVYCAICGSTFRSNVSIDSDDETDYTYSGDVIGDSDLEWLNTLCALGLNPDVPGERKSFLTGQGSYDDANAIHAYPGEDQNVPINPDREPPYYFYTYWDWIGDQVERPVFPFHELCYKEILLRCFKNEEINGDVLYSLCKELVDDEFTIKSLLLNYGDPMPPYEQYWECRKGEEVIQPLLES
;
A
#
# COMPACT_ATOMS: atom_id res chain seq x y z
N MET A 1 -8.21 -12.39 14.74
CA MET A 1 -9.27 -11.88 13.83
C MET A 1 -8.55 -11.32 12.62
N GLY A 2 -8.65 -11.99 11.46
CA GLY A 2 -7.91 -11.60 10.24
C GLY A 2 -8.56 -10.38 9.61
N GLY A 3 -7.91 -9.22 9.78
CA GLY A 3 -8.41 -7.93 9.31
C GLY A 3 -8.40 -7.84 7.79
N PHE A 4 -9.38 -7.14 7.24
CA PHE A 4 -9.47 -6.85 5.81
C PHE A 4 -8.48 -5.75 5.40
N ASP A 5 -7.24 -5.87 5.86
CA ASP A 5 -6.25 -4.81 5.73
C ASP A 5 -5.64 -4.82 4.32
N VAL A 6 -5.46 -3.62 3.77
CA VAL A 6 -4.75 -3.38 2.51
C VAL A 6 -3.31 -3.01 2.87
N TYR A 7 -2.36 -3.61 2.16
CA TYR A 7 -0.94 -3.37 2.39
C TYR A 7 -0.37 -2.48 1.29
N CYS A 8 0.72 -1.78 1.58
CA CYS A 8 1.48 -1.03 0.58
C CYS A 8 2.27 -2.01 -0.29
N ALA A 9 2.15 -1.90 -1.61
CA ALA A 9 2.84 -2.78 -2.56
C ALA A 9 4.38 -2.58 -2.62
N ILE A 10 4.93 -1.56 -1.95
CA ILE A 10 6.38 -1.31 -1.87
C ILE A 10 6.97 -1.82 -0.55
N CYS A 11 6.41 -1.42 0.60
CA CYS A 11 6.98 -1.75 1.92
C CYS A 11 6.25 -2.89 2.65
N GLY A 12 5.07 -3.31 2.19
CA GLY A 12 4.28 -4.34 2.84
C GLY A 12 3.59 -3.91 4.14
N SER A 13 3.68 -2.64 4.53
CA SER A 13 3.02 -2.10 5.74
C SER A 13 1.56 -1.68 5.47
N THR A 14 0.76 -1.58 6.53
CA THR A 14 -0.64 -1.13 6.48
C THR A 14 -0.77 0.39 6.36
N PHE A 15 -1.98 0.87 6.06
CA PHE A 15 -2.30 2.29 5.96
C PHE A 15 -2.89 2.87 7.26
N ARG A 16 -2.22 2.64 8.39
CA ARG A 16 -2.68 3.09 9.71
C ARG A 16 -1.52 3.69 10.51
N SER A 17 -1.67 4.94 10.94
CA SER A 17 -0.72 5.61 11.85
C SER A 17 -0.90 5.22 13.31
N ASN A 18 -2.04 4.62 13.67
CA ASN A 18 -2.37 4.26 15.03
C ASN A 18 -1.66 2.96 15.42
N VAL A 19 -0.37 3.06 15.69
CA VAL A 19 0.38 2.03 16.40
C VAL A 19 0.14 2.15 17.90
N SER A 20 -0.01 1.02 18.56
CA SER A 20 -0.12 0.97 20.02
C SER A 20 1.26 1.25 20.61
N ILE A 21 1.52 2.50 20.98
CA ILE A 21 2.75 2.95 21.63
C ILE A 21 2.53 2.88 23.14
N ASP A 22 3.48 2.28 23.86
CA ASP A 22 3.40 2.14 25.33
C ASP A 22 3.26 3.52 25.98
N SER A 23 2.31 3.67 26.93
CA SER A 23 2.18 4.91 27.71
C SER A 23 2.61 4.78 29.16
N ASP A 24 2.99 3.58 29.63
CA ASP A 24 3.65 3.32 30.91
C ASP A 24 3.89 1.79 31.01
N ASP A 25 5.17 1.38 30.99
CA ASP A 25 5.88 0.09 31.20
C ASP A 25 5.16 -1.26 31.55
N GLU A 26 3.84 -1.42 31.46
CA GLU A 26 3.10 -2.59 31.93
C GLU A 26 2.37 -3.37 30.81
N THR A 27 2.53 -2.98 29.54
CA THR A 27 1.92 -3.68 28.40
C THR A 27 2.95 -4.22 27.40
N ASP A 28 3.22 -5.53 27.48
CA ASP A 28 4.14 -6.28 26.60
C ASP A 28 3.77 -6.26 25.10
N TYR A 29 2.55 -5.82 24.76
CA TYR A 29 2.00 -5.84 23.40
C TYR A 29 2.01 -4.48 22.69
N THR A 30 3.04 -3.66 22.93
CA THR A 30 3.14 -2.28 22.41
C THR A 30 4.51 -2.01 21.80
N TYR A 31 4.57 -1.07 20.85
CA TYR A 31 5.83 -0.57 20.32
C TYR A 31 6.52 0.34 21.34
N SER A 32 7.85 0.27 21.44
CA SER A 32 8.64 1.13 22.32
C SER A 32 8.54 2.59 21.89
N GLY A 33 8.01 3.42 22.80
CA GLY A 33 8.02 4.88 22.66
C GLY A 33 9.44 5.46 22.54
N ASP A 34 10.48 4.79 23.04
CA ASP A 34 11.86 5.23 22.89
C ASP A 34 12.38 5.06 21.45
N VAL A 35 11.88 4.05 20.73
CA VAL A 35 12.29 3.74 19.35
C VAL A 35 11.49 4.56 18.35
N ILE A 36 10.18 4.68 18.55
CA ILE A 36 9.31 5.51 17.69
C ILE A 36 9.54 6.99 18.00
N GLY A 37 9.78 7.34 19.26
CA GLY A 37 10.02 8.71 19.70
C GLY A 37 8.91 9.66 19.26
N ASP A 38 9.31 10.86 18.83
CA ASP A 38 8.42 11.88 18.24
C ASP A 38 8.24 11.71 16.72
N SER A 39 8.43 10.50 16.18
CA SER A 39 8.32 10.27 14.74
C SER A 39 6.91 10.58 14.26
N ASP A 40 6.83 11.34 13.18
CA ASP A 40 5.57 11.56 12.47
C ASP A 40 5.18 10.28 11.74
N LEU A 41 4.06 9.69 12.16
CA LEU A 41 3.48 8.49 11.56
C LEU A 41 2.26 8.80 10.69
N GLU A 42 1.86 10.07 10.57
CA GLU A 42 0.69 10.47 9.79
C GLU A 42 0.83 10.12 8.30
N TRP A 43 2.06 10.07 7.80
CA TRP A 43 2.36 9.65 6.42
C TRP A 43 1.86 8.22 6.12
N LEU A 44 1.76 7.34 7.12
CA LEU A 44 1.22 5.99 6.95
C LEU A 44 -0.26 6.00 6.54
N ASN A 45 -1.00 7.05 6.86
CA ASN A 45 -2.41 7.19 6.46
C ASN A 45 -2.58 7.70 5.02
N THR A 46 -1.51 8.26 4.44
CA THR A 46 -1.56 8.85 3.10
C THR A 46 -1.18 7.83 2.06
N LEU A 47 -2.08 7.60 1.09
CA LEU A 47 -1.82 6.66 0.01
C LEU A 47 -2.15 7.25 -1.36
N CYS A 48 -1.54 6.66 -2.38
CA CYS A 48 -1.93 6.78 -3.77
C CYS A 48 -1.96 5.37 -4.38
N ALA A 49 -2.61 5.20 -5.53
CA ALA A 49 -2.64 3.90 -6.19
C ALA A 49 -2.36 3.98 -7.69
N LEU A 50 -1.69 2.94 -8.19
CA LEU A 50 -1.40 2.75 -9.60
C LEU A 50 -2.43 1.80 -10.20
N GLY A 51 -3.09 2.24 -11.26
CA GLY A 51 -4.06 1.43 -12.01
C GLY A 51 -3.80 1.47 -13.51
N LEU A 52 -4.60 0.71 -14.27
CA LEU A 52 -4.68 0.82 -15.73
C LEU A 52 -6.07 1.25 -16.17
N ASN A 53 -6.11 2.25 -17.04
CA ASN A 53 -7.30 2.69 -17.77
C ASN A 53 -7.10 2.46 -19.27
N PRO A 54 -7.36 1.26 -19.81
CA PRO A 54 -7.24 0.97 -21.24
C PRO A 54 -8.21 1.75 -22.12
N ASP A 55 -9.24 2.40 -21.55
CA ASP A 55 -10.26 3.13 -22.29
C ASP A 55 -9.78 4.54 -22.71
N VAL A 56 -8.65 5.02 -22.17
CA VAL A 56 -8.04 6.31 -22.57
C VAL A 56 -7.33 6.19 -23.92
N PRO A 57 -7.32 7.25 -24.74
CA PRO A 57 -6.51 7.29 -25.95
C PRO A 57 -5.01 7.42 -25.61
N GLY A 58 -4.14 6.99 -26.52
CA GLY A 58 -2.68 7.09 -26.36
C GLY A 58 -1.99 5.77 -25.98
N GLU A 59 -0.67 5.79 -25.92
CA GLU A 59 0.15 4.59 -25.64
C GLU A 59 0.12 4.22 -24.16
N ARG A 60 0.33 5.19 -23.26
CA ARG A 60 0.31 4.99 -21.80
C ARG A 60 -1.11 4.73 -21.30
N LYS A 61 -1.33 3.56 -20.69
CA LYS A 61 -2.64 3.19 -20.09
C LYS A 61 -2.67 3.33 -18.58
N SER A 62 -1.53 3.42 -17.93
CA SER A 62 -1.45 3.60 -16.49
C SER A 62 -1.94 4.96 -16.04
N PHE A 63 -2.39 4.98 -14.79
CA PHE A 63 -2.70 6.19 -14.05
C PHE A 63 -2.21 6.06 -12.62
N LEU A 64 -1.76 7.18 -12.05
CA LEU A 64 -1.56 7.31 -10.61
C LEU A 64 -2.68 8.18 -10.04
N THR A 65 -3.39 7.68 -9.03
CA THR A 65 -4.37 8.52 -8.33
C THR A 65 -3.67 9.65 -7.56
N GLY A 66 -4.44 10.67 -7.23
CA GLY A 66 -4.09 11.59 -6.15
C GLY A 66 -4.10 10.90 -4.79
N GLN A 67 -4.00 11.72 -3.75
CA GLN A 67 -4.08 11.27 -2.36
C GLN A 67 -5.40 10.52 -2.13
N GLY A 68 -5.35 9.50 -1.32
CA GLY A 68 -6.50 8.70 -0.91
C GLY A 68 -6.35 8.20 0.51
N SER A 69 -7.34 7.41 0.91
CA SER A 69 -7.41 6.71 2.18
C SER A 69 -7.86 5.28 1.97
N TYR A 70 -7.39 4.40 2.84
CA TYR A 70 -7.84 3.02 2.90
C TYR A 70 -9.33 2.94 3.29
N ASP A 71 -10.05 2.03 2.64
CA ASP A 71 -11.39 1.60 3.03
C ASP A 71 -11.37 0.12 3.45
N ASP A 72 -12.31 -0.29 4.26
CA ASP A 72 -12.46 -1.70 4.60
C ASP A 72 -12.76 -2.53 3.33
N ALA A 73 -12.49 -3.84 3.40
CA ALA A 73 -12.78 -4.79 2.31
C ALA A 73 -12.02 -4.53 1.00
N ASN A 74 -10.68 -4.51 1.05
CA ASN A 74 -9.81 -4.52 -0.13
C ASN A 74 -9.88 -3.28 -1.01
N ALA A 75 -10.35 -2.16 -0.49
CA ALA A 75 -10.58 -1.00 -1.31
C ALA A 75 -9.93 0.26 -0.77
N ILE A 76 -9.91 1.27 -1.63
CA ILE A 76 -9.48 2.61 -1.29
C ILE A 76 -10.46 3.62 -1.86
N HIS A 77 -10.50 4.79 -1.23
CA HIS A 77 -11.07 6.00 -1.79
C HIS A 77 -9.94 6.94 -2.17
N ALA A 78 -9.84 7.32 -3.44
CA ALA A 78 -8.77 8.21 -3.89
C ALA A 78 -9.28 9.34 -4.80
N TYR A 79 -8.67 10.51 -4.66
CA TYR A 79 -8.89 11.62 -5.58
C TYR A 79 -8.19 11.36 -6.92
N PRO A 80 -8.64 11.97 -8.03
CA PRO A 80 -7.99 11.77 -9.34
C PRO A 80 -6.57 12.32 -9.40
N GLY A 81 -6.25 13.38 -8.65
CA GLY A 81 -4.92 13.99 -8.70
C GLY A 81 -4.64 14.66 -10.05
N GLU A 82 -3.39 14.60 -10.49
CA GLU A 82 -2.92 15.28 -11.71
C GLU A 82 -2.95 14.39 -12.97
N ASP A 83 -3.09 13.08 -12.81
CA ASP A 83 -3.03 12.14 -13.93
C ASP A 83 -4.36 12.11 -14.71
N GLN A 84 -4.32 12.54 -15.97
CA GLN A 84 -5.49 12.58 -16.85
C GLN A 84 -6.03 11.19 -17.21
N ASN A 85 -5.25 10.13 -16.97
CA ASN A 85 -5.68 8.77 -17.25
C ASN A 85 -6.55 8.16 -16.14
N VAL A 86 -6.71 8.82 -14.99
CA VAL A 86 -7.58 8.31 -13.91
C VAL A 86 -9.01 8.23 -14.42
N PRO A 87 -9.70 7.09 -14.29
CA PRO A 87 -11.10 6.98 -14.67
C PRO A 87 -11.97 7.90 -13.80
N ILE A 88 -12.66 8.84 -14.45
CA ILE A 88 -13.57 9.79 -13.82
C ILE A 88 -14.99 9.41 -14.19
N ASN A 89 -15.85 9.24 -13.17
CA ASN A 89 -17.28 9.09 -13.39
C ASN A 89 -17.94 10.47 -13.30
N PRO A 90 -18.49 11.03 -14.40
CA PRO A 90 -19.07 12.37 -14.40
C PRO A 90 -20.32 12.51 -13.52
N ASP A 91 -20.94 11.38 -13.13
CA ASP A 91 -22.13 11.36 -12.28
C ASP A 91 -21.80 11.21 -10.79
N ARG A 92 -20.51 11.14 -10.41
CA ARG A 92 -20.05 11.00 -9.03
C ARG A 92 -18.96 12.01 -8.70
N GLU A 93 -19.04 12.62 -7.53
CA GLU A 93 -17.96 13.45 -7.00
C GLU A 93 -16.86 12.57 -6.37
N PRO A 94 -15.59 12.97 -6.42
CA PRO A 94 -14.50 12.27 -5.75
C PRO A 94 -14.61 12.38 -4.21
N PRO A 95 -13.95 11.48 -3.45
CA PRO A 95 -13.00 10.46 -3.91
C PRO A 95 -13.68 9.28 -4.60
N TYR A 96 -12.99 8.68 -5.57
CA TYR A 96 -13.47 7.51 -6.31
C TYR A 96 -13.03 6.22 -5.62
N TYR A 97 -13.87 5.21 -5.73
CA TYR A 97 -13.67 3.90 -5.12
C TYR A 97 -12.90 2.97 -6.07
N PHE A 98 -11.88 2.28 -5.54
CA PHE A 98 -11.06 1.34 -6.29
C PHE A 98 -10.80 0.07 -5.47
N TYR A 99 -10.93 -1.10 -6.09
CA TYR A 99 -10.47 -2.35 -5.49
C TYR A 99 -8.96 -2.52 -5.66
N THR A 100 -8.32 -3.10 -4.66
CA THR A 100 -6.87 -3.30 -4.58
C THR A 100 -6.50 -4.76 -4.77
N TYR A 101 -5.33 -5.01 -5.36
CA TYR A 101 -4.73 -6.34 -5.58
C TYR A 101 -5.58 -7.32 -6.41
N TRP A 102 -6.66 -7.81 -5.82
CA TRP A 102 -7.66 -8.67 -6.43
C TRP A 102 -8.90 -8.73 -5.51
N ASP A 103 -10.11 -8.65 -6.08
CA ASP A 103 -11.33 -8.97 -5.34
C ASP A 103 -12.30 -9.80 -6.19
N TRP A 104 -12.95 -10.78 -5.57
CA TRP A 104 -13.90 -11.67 -6.23
C TRP A 104 -15.32 -11.15 -6.06
N ILE A 105 -15.62 -10.01 -6.69
CA ILE A 105 -16.98 -9.45 -6.71
C ILE A 105 -17.61 -9.74 -8.07
N GLY A 106 -18.04 -11.00 -8.23
CA GLY A 106 -18.84 -11.48 -9.37
C GLY A 106 -18.05 -11.70 -10.67
N ASP A 107 -18.79 -11.79 -11.79
CA ASP A 107 -18.25 -12.06 -13.14
C ASP A 107 -17.53 -10.86 -13.78
N GLN A 108 -17.38 -9.75 -13.06
CA GLN A 108 -16.65 -8.58 -13.54
C GLN A 108 -15.24 -8.64 -13.01
N VAL A 109 -14.28 -8.87 -13.91
CA VAL A 109 -12.86 -8.65 -13.65
C VAL A 109 -12.67 -7.14 -13.52
N GLU A 110 -12.95 -6.58 -12.34
CA GLU A 110 -12.54 -5.22 -12.04
C GLU A 110 -11.02 -5.16 -12.08
N ARG A 111 -10.50 -4.07 -12.67
CA ARG A 111 -9.06 -3.87 -12.87
C ARG A 111 -8.49 -3.40 -11.53
N PRO A 112 -7.75 -4.24 -10.79
CA PRO A 112 -7.29 -3.86 -9.48
C PRO A 112 -6.30 -2.70 -9.58
N VAL A 113 -6.25 -1.87 -8.55
CA VAL A 113 -5.17 -0.91 -8.36
C VAL A 113 -4.17 -1.44 -7.34
N PHE A 114 -2.94 -0.94 -7.42
CA PHE A 114 -1.90 -1.26 -6.45
C PHE A 114 -1.65 -0.05 -5.56
N PRO A 115 -1.96 -0.14 -4.26
CA PRO A 115 -1.84 0.97 -3.33
C PRO A 115 -0.41 1.10 -2.80
N PHE A 116 0.02 2.33 -2.58
CA PHE A 116 1.32 2.69 -2.03
C PHE A 116 1.14 3.80 -1.01
N HIS A 117 1.98 3.84 0.01
CA HIS A 117 2.16 5.11 0.73
C HIS A 117 2.68 6.14 -0.24
N GLU A 118 2.17 7.36 -0.13
CA GLU A 118 2.58 8.44 -1.04
C GLU A 118 4.11 8.65 -1.00
N LEU A 119 4.69 8.58 0.19
CA LEU A 119 6.13 8.63 0.42
C LEU A 119 6.88 7.45 -0.23
N CYS A 120 6.34 6.23 -0.13
CA CYS A 120 6.97 5.05 -0.72
C CYS A 120 7.09 5.20 -2.25
N TYR A 121 6.03 5.66 -2.91
CA TYR A 121 6.01 5.80 -4.36
C TYR A 121 6.83 7.02 -4.83
N LYS A 122 6.58 8.20 -4.24
CA LYS A 122 7.13 9.47 -4.72
C LYS A 122 8.57 9.75 -4.27
N GLU A 123 9.03 9.12 -3.19
CA GLU A 123 10.38 9.37 -2.66
C GLU A 123 11.23 8.10 -2.68
N ILE A 124 10.78 7.04 -2.00
CA ILE A 124 11.61 5.84 -1.80
C ILE A 124 11.87 5.12 -3.12
N LEU A 125 10.81 4.83 -3.87
CA LEU A 125 10.91 4.12 -5.14
C LEU A 125 11.73 4.91 -6.16
N LEU A 126 11.48 6.22 -6.30
CA LEU A 126 12.26 7.07 -7.21
C LEU A 126 13.74 7.06 -6.86
N ARG A 127 14.12 7.12 -5.57
CA ARG A 127 15.53 7.04 -5.17
C ARG A 127 16.18 5.71 -5.57
N CYS A 128 15.46 4.59 -5.47
CA CYS A 128 15.94 3.29 -5.95
C CYS A 128 16.21 3.28 -7.46
N PHE A 129 15.44 4.07 -8.23
CA PHE A 129 15.63 4.28 -9.67
C PHE A 129 16.46 5.53 -10.00
N LYS A 130 17.30 6.02 -9.08
CA LYS A 130 18.17 7.19 -9.28
C LYS A 130 17.42 8.46 -9.73
N ASN A 131 16.17 8.59 -9.29
CA ASN A 131 15.22 9.64 -9.63
C ASN A 131 14.85 9.70 -11.13
N GLU A 132 14.93 8.57 -11.83
CA GLU A 132 14.38 8.43 -13.17
C GLU A 132 12.85 8.29 -13.14
N GLU A 133 12.18 8.72 -14.21
CA GLU A 133 10.73 8.61 -14.35
C GLU A 133 10.32 7.14 -14.45
N ILE A 134 9.36 6.74 -13.62
CA ILE A 134 8.85 5.38 -13.59
C ILE A 134 7.82 5.20 -14.69
N ASN A 135 8.02 4.20 -15.56
CA ASN A 135 6.99 3.78 -16.49
C ASN A 135 5.87 3.03 -15.73
N GLY A 136 4.74 3.71 -15.54
CA GLY A 136 3.59 3.16 -14.81
C GLY A 136 2.98 1.90 -15.45
N ASP A 137 3.03 1.74 -16.78
CA ASP A 137 2.49 0.56 -17.47
C ASP A 137 3.34 -0.68 -17.14
N VAL A 138 4.66 -0.51 -17.09
CA VAL A 138 5.62 -1.56 -16.72
C VAL A 138 5.48 -1.90 -15.23
N LEU A 139 5.44 -0.89 -14.36
CA LEU A 139 5.31 -1.11 -12.92
C LEU A 139 3.99 -1.81 -12.58
N TYR A 140 2.88 -1.39 -13.20
CA TYR A 140 1.59 -2.05 -13.01
C TYR A 140 1.64 -3.51 -13.47
N SER A 141 2.24 -3.78 -14.63
CA SER A 141 2.35 -5.13 -15.17
C SER A 141 3.16 -6.02 -14.23
N LEU A 142 4.26 -5.51 -13.68
CA LEU A 142 5.07 -6.21 -12.68
C LEU A 142 4.27 -6.48 -11.40
N CYS A 143 3.56 -5.48 -10.86
CA CYS A 143 2.72 -5.70 -9.68
C CYS A 143 1.67 -6.78 -9.95
N LYS A 144 1.02 -6.76 -11.12
CA LYS A 144 0.02 -7.75 -11.50
C LYS A 144 0.60 -9.16 -11.60
N GLU A 145 1.80 -9.32 -12.18
CA GLU A 145 2.49 -10.62 -12.26
C GLU A 145 2.89 -11.15 -10.88
N LEU A 146 3.04 -10.27 -9.90
CA LEU A 146 3.39 -10.61 -8.53
C LEU A 146 2.16 -10.76 -7.62
N VAL A 147 0.93 -10.69 -8.11
CA VAL A 147 -0.24 -11.03 -7.29
C VAL A 147 -0.35 -12.55 -7.17
N ASP A 148 -0.65 -13.05 -5.97
CA ASP A 148 -0.94 -14.47 -5.77
C ASP A 148 -2.36 -14.79 -6.26
N ASP A 149 -2.47 -15.65 -7.27
CA ASP A 149 -3.76 -16.11 -7.81
C ASP A 149 -4.42 -17.19 -6.92
N GLU A 150 -3.65 -17.87 -6.06
CA GLU A 150 -4.13 -19.04 -5.30
C GLU A 150 -4.71 -18.67 -3.93
N PHE A 151 -4.23 -17.58 -3.35
CA PHE A 151 -4.63 -17.12 -2.04
C PHE A 151 -5.12 -15.68 -2.17
N THR A 152 -6.20 -15.32 -1.50
CA THR A 152 -6.73 -13.94 -1.43
C THR A 152 -5.80 -13.03 -0.62
N ILE A 153 -4.52 -13.00 -1.00
CA ILE A 153 -3.43 -12.28 -0.36
C ILE A 153 -3.45 -10.86 -0.90
N LYS A 154 -3.42 -9.92 0.02
CA LYS A 154 -3.61 -8.49 -0.24
C LYS A 154 -2.28 -7.77 -0.34
N SER A 155 -1.29 -8.47 -0.88
CA SER A 155 0.09 -8.04 -1.02
C SER A 155 0.69 -8.71 -2.24
N LEU A 156 1.80 -8.17 -2.75
CA LEU A 156 2.57 -8.83 -3.78
C LEU A 156 3.33 -10.03 -3.21
N LEU A 157 3.63 -11.03 -4.04
CA LEU A 157 4.52 -12.16 -3.82
C LEU A 157 5.99 -11.71 -3.79
N LEU A 158 6.26 -10.74 -2.92
CA LEU A 158 7.58 -10.22 -2.62
C LEU A 158 7.99 -10.65 -1.23
N ASN A 159 9.29 -10.86 -1.03
CA ASN A 159 9.83 -11.00 0.30
C ASN A 159 9.98 -9.60 0.92
N TYR A 160 8.99 -9.17 1.71
CA TYR A 160 9.05 -7.94 2.50
C TYR A 160 9.94 -8.07 3.75
N GLY A 161 10.74 -9.13 3.84
CA GLY A 161 11.48 -9.51 5.03
C GLY A 161 10.64 -10.34 5.98
N ASP A 162 11.27 -11.34 6.59
CA ASP A 162 10.65 -12.03 7.72
C ASP A 162 10.71 -11.11 8.94
N PRO A 163 9.61 -10.98 9.70
CA PRO A 163 9.70 -10.29 10.97
C PRO A 163 10.75 -11.00 11.84
N MET A 164 11.49 -10.21 12.61
CA MET A 164 12.38 -10.73 13.63
C MET A 164 11.83 -10.29 14.99
N PRO A 165 11.33 -11.23 15.81
CA PRO A 165 11.32 -12.68 15.65
C PRO A 165 10.28 -13.19 14.63
N PRO A 166 10.45 -14.42 14.11
CA PRO A 166 9.53 -15.03 13.15
C PRO A 166 8.10 -15.06 13.68
N TYR A 167 7.14 -14.81 12.78
CA TYR A 167 5.72 -14.83 13.12
C TYR A 167 5.25 -16.22 13.57
N GLU A 168 4.41 -16.28 14.61
CA GLU A 168 3.60 -17.47 14.92
C GLU A 168 2.23 -17.35 14.21
N GLN A 169 1.10 -17.75 14.82
CA GLN A 169 -0.22 -17.69 14.16
C GLN A 169 -0.73 -16.26 13.92
N TYR A 170 -0.20 -15.27 14.65
CA TYR A 170 -0.54 -13.85 14.55
C TYR A 170 0.72 -12.99 14.75
N TRP A 171 0.74 -11.79 14.16
CA TRP A 171 1.74 -10.78 14.53
C TRP A 171 1.37 -10.20 15.90
N GLU A 172 2.31 -10.25 16.84
CA GLU A 172 2.21 -9.60 18.14
C GLU A 172 3.23 -8.48 18.16
N CYS A 173 2.79 -7.24 18.43
CA CYS A 173 3.73 -6.14 18.66
C CYS A 173 4.47 -6.44 19.96
N ARG A 174 5.80 -6.54 19.95
CA ARG A 174 6.60 -6.77 21.15
C ARG A 174 7.59 -5.65 21.33
N LYS A 175 7.68 -5.14 22.55
CA LYS A 175 8.58 -4.05 22.91
C LYS A 175 10.04 -4.46 22.67
N GLY A 176 10.79 -3.66 21.91
CA GLY A 176 12.17 -3.94 21.52
C GLY A 176 12.33 -4.81 20.26
N GLU A 177 11.22 -5.25 19.65
CA GLU A 177 11.19 -6.02 18.40
C GLU A 177 10.55 -5.21 17.26
N GLU A 178 10.67 -3.88 17.33
CA GLU A 178 10.12 -2.98 16.32
C GLU A 178 10.86 -3.17 14.99
N VAL A 179 10.15 -3.68 13.99
CA VAL A 179 10.68 -3.81 12.63
C VAL A 179 10.77 -2.42 12.00
N ILE A 180 11.91 -1.75 12.15
CA ILE A 180 12.34 -0.74 11.18
C ILE A 180 12.96 -1.53 10.04
N GLN A 181 12.21 -1.81 8.97
CA GLN A 181 12.78 -2.38 7.73
C GLN A 181 13.88 -1.43 7.25
N PRO A 182 15.17 -1.77 7.40
CA PRO A 182 16.21 -1.03 6.73
C PRO A 182 16.21 -1.56 5.30
N LEU A 183 16.18 -0.66 4.32
CA LEU A 183 16.63 -0.99 2.97
C LEU A 183 18.08 -1.47 3.08
N LEU A 184 18.28 -2.77 3.29
CA LEU A 184 19.60 -3.38 3.33
C LEU A 184 20.07 -3.54 1.90
N GLU A 185 20.99 -2.66 1.52
CA GLU A 185 21.84 -2.79 0.36
C GLU A 185 22.48 -4.19 0.32
N SER A 186 22.38 -4.86 -0.83
CA SER A 186 23.24 -5.97 -1.22
C SER A 186 23.64 -5.83 -2.69
#